data_AF-A0A368KMH0-F1
#
_entry.id   AF-A0A368KMH0-F1
#
_cell.length_a   1.000
_cell.length_b   1.000
_cell.length_c   1.000
_cell.angle_alpha   90.00
_cell.angle_beta   90.00
_cell.angle_gamma   90.00
#
_symmetry.space_group_name_H-M   'P 1'
#
loop_
_entity.id
_entity.type
_entity.pdbx_description
1 polymer ?
#
loop_
_entity_poly.entity_id
_entity_poly.type
_entity_poly.pdbx_seq_one_letter_code
_entity_poly.pdbx_strand_id
1 'polypeptide(L)' 'MDLGTTLRGAQDQTIMAWRQTYNRRRPHSSLGGQTPADFTSQWPTSVQATPSLQQATAICFTQPELS' A
#
# COMPACT_ATOMS: atom_id res chain seq x y z
N MET A 1 -11.89 -23.20 -19.80
CA MET A 1 -11.42 -22.02 -19.05
C MET A 1 -11.19 -20.90 -20.05
N ASP A 2 -11.68 -19.70 -19.76
CA ASP A 2 -11.52 -18.55 -20.65
C ASP A 2 -10.10 -17.97 -20.55
N LEU A 3 -9.45 -17.77 -21.71
CA LEU A 3 -8.08 -17.25 -21.80
C LEU A 3 -8.00 -15.81 -21.26
N GLY A 4 -9.05 -15.00 -21.46
CA GLY A 4 -9.10 -13.63 -20.93
C GLY A 4 -9.13 -13.58 -19.39
N THR A 5 -9.90 -14.48 -18.78
CA THR A 5 -9.97 -14.66 -17.32
C THR A 5 -8.64 -15.14 -16.74
N THR A 6 -7.92 -16.01 -17.46
CA THR A 6 -6.63 -16.57 -17.02
C THR A 6 -5.52 -15.52 -17.05
N LEU A 7 -5.45 -14.68 -18.10
CA LEU A 7 -4.47 -13.60 -18.21
C LEU A 7 -4.67 -12.54 -17.12
N ARG A 8 -5.92 -12.15 -16.86
CA ARG A 8 -6.26 -11.22 -15.78
C ARG A 8 -5.84 -11.76 -14.42
N GLY A 9 -6.15 -13.02 -14.14
CA GLY A 9 -5.74 -13.68 -12.88
C GLY A 9 -4.22 -13.77 -12.71
N ALA A 10 -3.47 -14.00 -13.79
CA ALA A 10 -2.00 -14.02 -13.75
C ALA A 10 -1.42 -12.60 -13.54
N GLN A 11 -2.01 -11.59 -14.17
CA GLN A 11 -1.61 -10.20 -13.99
C GLN A 11 -1.85 -9.73 -12.55
N ASP A 12 -3.02 -10.04 -11.97
CA ASP A 12 -3.35 -9.68 -10.59
C ASP A 12 -2.37 -10.33 -9.59
N GLN A 13 -2.06 -11.62 -9.77
CA GLN A 13 -1.08 -12.32 -8.93
C GLN A 13 0.30 -11.68 -9.00
N THR A 14 0.75 -11.30 -10.21
CA THR A 14 2.05 -10.65 -10.41
C THR A 14 2.10 -9.30 -9.70
N ILE A 15 1.05 -8.48 -9.82
CA ILE A 15 0.96 -7.18 -9.15
C ILE A 15 0.91 -7.36 -7.64
N MET A 16 0.14 -8.32 -7.13
CA MET A 16 0.06 -8.61 -5.70
C MET A 16 1.42 -9.05 -5.13
N ALA A 17 2.11 -9.97 -5.81
CA ALA A 17 3.42 -10.46 -5.39
C ALA A 17 4.46 -9.32 -5.38
N TRP A 18 4.44 -8.46 -6.40
CA TRP A 18 5.30 -7.28 -6.47
C TRP A 18 5.01 -6.32 -5.31
N ARG A 19 3.74 -5.94 -5.09
CA ARG A 19 3.32 -5.04 -4.01
C ARG A 19 3.76 -5.56 -2.65
N GLN A 20 3.56 -6.85 -2.38
CA GLN A 20 3.95 -7.47 -1.11
C GLN A 20 5.46 -7.42 -0.90
N THR A 21 6.24 -7.72 -1.94
CA THR A 21 7.71 -7.70 -1.84
C THR A 21 8.22 -6.29 -1.64
N TYR A 22 7.75 -5.34 -2.45
CA TYR A 22 8.16 -3.94 -2.40
C TYR A 22 7.82 -3.32 -1.04
N ASN A 23 6.57 -3.42 -0.61
CA ASN A 23 6.10 -2.78 0.61
C ASN A 23 6.53 -3.46 1.91
N ARG A 24 7.11 -4.67 1.88
CA ARG A 24 7.52 -5.35 3.12
C ARG A 24 9.02 -5.50 3.27
N ARG A 25 9.76 -5.64 2.17
CA ARG A 25 11.15 -6.12 2.22
C ARG A 25 12.15 -5.19 1.56
N ARG A 26 11.70 -4.22 0.76
CA ARG A 26 12.63 -3.35 0.03
C ARG A 26 13.04 -2.16 0.90
N PRO A 27 14.34 -1.85 1.00
CA PRO A 27 14.82 -0.57 1.50
C PRO A 27 14.24 0.61 0.71
N HIS A 28 13.78 1.65 1.43
CA HIS A 28 13.32 2.90 0.81
C HIS A 28 14.19 4.07 1.28
N SER A 29 14.66 4.91 0.36
CA SER A 29 15.46 6.08 0.68
C SER A 29 14.71 7.07 1.58
N SER A 30 13.39 7.23 1.38
CA SER A 30 12.53 8.05 2.24
C SER A 30 12.43 7.55 3.69
N LEU A 31 12.74 6.27 3.92
CA LEU A 31 12.80 5.66 5.25
C LEU A 31 14.24 5.56 5.79
N GLY A 32 15.18 6.29 5.18
CA GLY A 32 16.60 6.23 5.54
C GLY A 32 17.27 4.91 5.16
N GLY A 33 16.76 4.22 4.13
CA GLY A 33 17.27 2.90 3.72
C GLY A 33 16.68 1.72 4.48
N GLN A 34 15.66 1.95 5.32
CA GLN A 34 14.98 0.88 6.04
C GLN A 34 13.88 0.23 5.20
N THR A 35 13.53 -1.02 5.53
CA THR A 35 12.30 -1.62 5.00
C THR A 35 11.08 -1.00 5.68
N PRO A 36 9.90 -1.01 5.04
CA PRO A 36 8.70 -0.48 5.71
C PRO A 36 8.35 -1.26 6.97
N ALA A 37 8.63 -2.57 7.02
CA ALA A 37 8.42 -3.37 8.22
C ALA A 37 9.28 -2.85 9.39
N ASP A 38 10.58 -2.69 9.19
CA ASP A 38 11.51 -2.18 10.21
C ASP A 38 11.15 -0.76 10.66
N PHE A 39 10.73 0.07 9.71
CA PHE A 39 10.24 1.42 10.01
C PHE A 39 9.00 1.36 10.91
N THR A 40 8.00 0.54 10.57
CA THR A 40 6.77 0.43 11.37
C THR A 40 7.00 -0.17 12.75
N SER A 41 7.96 -1.09 12.91
CA SER A 41 8.28 -1.69 14.21
C SER A 41 8.80 -0.69 15.25
N GLN A 42 9.31 0.47 14.81
CA GLN A 42 9.75 1.55 15.69
C GLN A 42 8.60 2.35 16.30
N TRP A 43 7.42 2.28 15.70
CA TRP A 43 6.23 3.00 16.17
C TRP A 43 5.31 2.00 16.85
N PRO A 44 5.17 2.04 18.19
CA PRO A 44 4.17 1.21 18.86
C PRO A 44 2.81 1.53 18.25
N THR A 45 2.08 0.51 17.79
CA THR A 45 0.71 0.69 17.32
C THR A 45 -0.13 1.12 18.52
N SER A 46 -0.25 2.42 18.76
CA SER A 46 -1.21 2.98 19.70
C SER A 46 -2.59 2.78 19.09
N VAL A 47 -3.17 1.59 19.29
CA VAL A 47 -4.55 1.30 18.91
C VAL A 47 -5.46 1.91 19.96
N GLN A 48 -5.59 3.23 19.95
CA GLN A 48 -6.89 3.81 20.22
C GLN A 48 -7.37 4.36 18.90
N ALA A 49 -8.35 3.67 18.30
CA ALA A 49 -9.11 4.23 17.20
C ALA A 49 -9.73 5.52 17.70
N THR A 50 -9.16 6.66 17.33
CA THR A 50 -9.84 7.94 17.45
C THR A 50 -11.09 7.83 16.58
N PRO A 51 -12.31 8.03 17.12
CA PRO A 51 -13.55 7.90 16.36
C PRO A 51 -13.59 8.84 15.14
N SER A 52 -12.72 9.86 15.07
CA SER A 52 -12.61 10.80 13.97
C SER A 52 -12.09 10.21 12.64
N LEU A 53 -11.48 9.01 12.60
CA LEU A 53 -10.99 8.40 11.35
C LEU A 53 -12.06 7.65 10.55
N GLN A 54 -13.28 7.51 11.07
CA GLN A 54 -14.37 6.80 10.39
C GLN A 54 -14.99 7.58 9.22
N GLN A 55 -14.63 8.85 9.01
CA GLN A 55 -15.21 9.70 7.94
C GLN A 55 -14.41 9.73 6.64
N ALA A 56 -13.23 9.11 6.55
CA ALA A 56 -12.42 9.13 5.32
C ALA A 56 -12.75 7.97 4.35
N THR A 57 -14.03 7.66 4.15
CA THR A 57 -14.49 6.81 3.03
C THR A 57 -15.41 7.62 2.11
N ALA A 58 -14.90 8.73 1.57
CA ALA A 58 -15.35 9.37 0.33
C ALA A 58 -14.64 10.72 0.14
N ILE A 59 -13.31 10.79 0.26
CA ILE A 59 -12.59 11.95 -0.26
C ILE A 59 -12.26 11.62 -1.71
N CYS A 60 -13.07 12.12 -2.64
CA CYS A 60 -12.73 12.16 -4.05
C CYS A 60 -11.39 12.89 -4.17
N PHE A 61 -10.31 12.15 -4.43
CA PHE A 61 -8.97 12.70 -4.53
C PHE A 61 -8.86 13.42 -5.88
N THR A 62 -9.33 14.67 -5.96
CA THR A 62 -8.97 15.53 -7.09
C THR A 62 -7.53 15.98 -6.87
N GLN A 63 -6.60 15.29 -7.52
CA GLN A 63 -5.21 15.74 -7.62
C GLN A 63 -5.20 17.10 -8.33
N PRO A 64 -4.68 18.18 -7.71
CA PRO A 64 -4.51 19.43 -8.41
C PRO A 64 -3.48 19.23 -9.52
N GLU A 65 -3.86 19.56 -10.75
CA GLU A 65 -2.96 19.60 -11.90
C GLU A 65 -2.02 20.80 -11.66
N LEU A 66 -0.71 20.53 -11.57
CA LEU A 66 0.29 21.58 -11.41
C LEU A 66 0.48 22.23 -12.78
N SER A 67 0.12 23.51 -12.88
CA SER A 67 0.32 24.38 -14.06
C SER A 67 1.79 24.59 -14.42
#